data_AF-A0A532C4J6-F1
#
_entry.id   AF-A0A532C4J6-F1
#
_cell.length_a   1.000
_cell.length_b   1.000
_cell.length_c   1.000
_cell.angle_alpha   90.00
_cell.angle_beta   90.00
_cell.angle_gamma   90.00
#
_symmetry.space_group_name_H-M   'P 1'
#
loop_
_entity.id
_entity.type
_entity.pdbx_description
1 polymer ?
#
loop_
_entity_poly.entity_id
_entity_poly.type
_entity_poly.pdbx_seq_one_letter_code
_entity_poly.pdbx_strand_id
1 'polypeptide(L)'
;MVMLLPGSRGPAPGLPADGVQSLASRNLMRHVNFGIPSGQAIAKRTGVRALTPAQLDELKPFDMEKSTPLWYYIMKEAEVMEKGLRLGPVGGRIVGEVFIGLLKADETSYLSAQPRWKPVLPSASRGDFRITDLLTFAGVVPPLNAAVAPPTDAVPSSTDVAPLLDEVEPSPTDVVPPLDEVVQPLQ
;
A
#
# COMPACT_ATOMS: atom_id res chain seq x y z
N MET A 1 -28.69 18.74 0.80
CA MET A 1 -27.62 19.46 1.52
C MET A 1 -26.81 18.40 2.28
N VAL A 2 -25.65 18.02 1.74
CA VAL A 2 -24.82 16.93 2.25
C VAL A 2 -23.77 17.53 3.18
N MET A 3 -23.77 17.11 4.44
CA MET A 3 -22.76 17.52 5.43
C MET A 3 -21.58 16.53 5.32
N LEU A 4 -20.43 17.05 4.89
CA LEU A 4 -19.19 16.30 4.70
C LEU A 4 -18.40 16.29 6.03
N LEU A 5 -18.11 15.11 6.58
CA LEU A 5 -17.15 14.92 7.67
C LEU A 5 -15.73 14.73 7.09
N PRO A 6 -14.67 15.25 7.71
CA PRO A 6 -13.29 15.05 7.26
C PRO A 6 -12.88 13.56 7.37
N GLY A 7 -12.34 13.00 6.29
CA GLY A 7 -11.94 11.58 6.19
C GLY A 7 -12.81 10.74 5.24
N SER A 8 -13.09 11.27 4.04
CA SER A 8 -14.07 10.73 3.09
C SER A 8 -13.92 9.21 2.86
N ARG A 9 -14.95 8.48 3.30
CA ARG A 9 -15.24 7.12 2.83
C ARG A 9 -15.90 7.20 1.45
N GLY A 10 -15.15 7.68 0.46
CA GLY A 10 -15.49 7.42 -0.94
C GLY A 10 -15.19 5.96 -1.28
N PRO A 11 -15.87 5.35 -2.27
CA PRO A 11 -15.42 4.08 -2.81
C PRO A 11 -13.98 4.23 -3.29
N ALA A 12 -13.08 3.33 -2.87
CA ALA A 12 -11.69 3.43 -3.28
C ALA A 12 -11.61 3.29 -4.82
N PRO A 13 -10.75 4.07 -5.51
CA PRO A 13 -10.64 3.99 -6.96
C PRO A 13 -10.42 2.54 -7.43
N GLY A 14 -11.25 2.07 -8.37
CA GLY A 14 -11.18 0.71 -8.92
C GLY A 14 -12.02 -0.36 -8.19
N LEU A 15 -12.79 -0.01 -7.15
CA LEU A 15 -13.69 -0.97 -6.49
C LEU A 15 -15.07 -1.06 -7.16
N PRO A 16 -15.65 -2.27 -7.30
CA PRO A 16 -17.02 -2.45 -7.76
C PRO A 16 -18.05 -1.69 -6.91
N ALA A 17 -19.10 -1.18 -7.56
CA ALA A 17 -20.20 -0.46 -6.91
C ALA A 17 -21.20 -1.37 -6.16
N ASP A 18 -20.84 -2.62 -5.89
CA ASP A 18 -21.68 -3.64 -5.24
C ASP A 18 -21.86 -3.45 -3.71
N GLY A 19 -21.44 -2.30 -3.18
CA GLY A 19 -21.59 -1.94 -1.76
C GLY A 19 -20.52 -2.51 -0.82
N VAL A 20 -19.70 -3.48 -1.23
CA VAL A 20 -18.62 -4.02 -0.37
C VAL A 20 -17.30 -3.33 -0.67
N GLN A 21 -16.97 -2.32 0.11
CA GLN A 21 -15.74 -1.54 -0.09
C GLN A 21 -14.49 -2.17 0.54
N SER A 22 -14.64 -3.17 1.41
CA SER A 22 -13.51 -3.82 2.09
C SER A 22 -12.94 -4.99 1.29
N LEU A 23 -11.67 -4.89 0.92
CA LEU A 23 -10.92 -6.00 0.31
C LEU A 23 -10.87 -7.23 1.22
N ALA A 24 -10.72 -7.04 2.54
CA ALA A 24 -10.72 -8.14 3.49
C ALA A 24 -12.05 -8.89 3.47
N SER A 25 -13.18 -8.17 3.48
CA SER A 25 -14.51 -8.77 3.37
C SER A 25 -14.68 -9.53 2.06
N ARG A 26 -14.21 -8.98 0.93
CA ARG A 26 -14.25 -9.65 -0.37
C ARG A 26 -13.41 -10.93 -0.40
N ASN A 27 -12.22 -10.91 0.18
CA ASN A 27 -11.36 -12.09 0.27
C ASN A 27 -12.00 -13.19 1.10
N LEU A 28 -12.63 -12.84 2.24
CA LEU A 28 -13.35 -13.80 3.07
C LEU A 28 -14.61 -14.35 2.38
N MET A 29 -15.42 -13.51 1.73
CA MET A 29 -16.57 -13.99 0.95
C MET A 29 -16.15 -14.92 -0.18
N ARG A 30 -15.08 -14.57 -0.90
CA ARG A 30 -14.51 -15.42 -1.95
C ARG A 30 -14.04 -16.77 -1.40
N HIS A 31 -13.41 -16.77 -0.22
CA HIS A 31 -12.97 -17.98 0.46
C HIS A 31 -14.15 -18.92 0.75
N VAL A 32 -15.26 -18.38 1.23
CA VAL A 32 -16.51 -19.14 1.47
C VAL A 32 -17.11 -19.63 0.14
N ASN A 33 -17.23 -18.76 -0.87
CA ASN A 33 -17.85 -19.11 -2.15
C ASN A 33 -17.12 -20.24 -2.89
N PHE A 34 -15.79 -20.31 -2.77
CA PHE A 34 -15.00 -21.39 -3.35
C PHE A 34 -14.83 -22.61 -2.43
N GLY A 35 -15.43 -22.60 -1.24
CA GLY A 35 -15.35 -23.72 -0.30
C GLY A 35 -13.92 -24.08 0.09
N ILE A 36 -13.05 -23.08 0.19
CA ILE A 36 -11.62 -23.31 0.44
C ILE A 36 -11.43 -23.85 1.87
N PRO A 37 -10.57 -24.87 2.08
CA PRO A 37 -10.30 -25.41 3.41
C PRO A 37 -9.72 -24.36 4.37
N SER A 38 -9.91 -24.59 5.68
CA SER A 38 -9.30 -23.75 6.72
C SER A 38 -7.78 -23.83 6.73
N GLY A 39 -7.13 -22.82 7.32
CA GLY A 39 -5.67 -22.81 7.47
C GLY A 39 -5.14 -24.00 8.27
N GLN A 40 -5.84 -24.38 9.34
CA GLN A 40 -5.52 -25.57 10.13
C GLN A 40 -5.62 -26.86 9.31
N ALA A 41 -6.64 -26.98 8.44
CA ALA A 41 -6.81 -28.14 7.57
C ALA A 41 -5.66 -28.24 6.56
N ILE A 42 -5.25 -27.13 5.95
CA ILE A 42 -4.09 -27.09 5.04
C ILE A 42 -2.80 -27.39 5.78
N ALA A 43 -2.57 -26.80 6.96
CA ALA A 43 -1.40 -27.09 7.80
C ALA A 43 -1.28 -28.59 8.09
N LYS A 44 -2.39 -29.22 8.50
CA LYS A 44 -2.45 -30.67 8.73
C LYS A 44 -2.13 -31.46 7.47
N ARG A 45 -2.75 -31.11 6.33
CA ARG A 45 -2.55 -31.82 5.06
C ARG A 45 -1.12 -31.73 4.52
N THR A 46 -0.43 -30.64 4.84
CA THR A 46 0.94 -30.35 4.42
C THR A 46 1.98 -30.80 5.46
N GLY A 47 1.57 -31.26 6.64
CA GLY A 47 2.48 -31.67 7.70
C GLY A 47 3.17 -30.49 8.41
N VAL A 48 2.60 -29.30 8.30
CA VAL A 48 3.06 -28.08 8.98
C VAL A 48 2.36 -27.98 10.34
N ARG A 49 3.08 -27.50 11.36
CA ARG A 49 2.48 -27.23 12.67
C ARG A 49 1.48 -26.09 12.56
N ALA A 50 0.23 -26.37 12.86
CA ALA A 50 -0.81 -25.35 12.85
C ALA A 50 -0.63 -24.33 13.99
N LEU A 51 -1.17 -23.11 13.79
CA LEU A 51 -1.32 -22.12 14.85
C LEU A 51 -2.14 -22.70 16.01
N THR A 52 -1.69 -22.40 17.22
CA THR A 52 -2.37 -22.83 18.44
C THR A 52 -3.68 -22.08 18.64
N PRO A 53 -4.66 -22.65 19.37
CA PRO A 53 -5.90 -21.94 19.69
C PRO A 53 -5.68 -20.60 20.40
N ALA A 54 -4.64 -20.49 21.23
CA ALA A 54 -4.27 -19.25 21.90
C ALA A 54 -3.78 -18.15 20.93
N GLN A 55 -3.14 -18.53 19.83
CA GLN A 55 -2.74 -17.60 18.77
C GLN A 55 -3.92 -17.14 17.90
N LEU A 56 -5.08 -17.77 18.05
CA LEU A 56 -6.31 -17.48 17.31
C LEU A 56 -7.45 -17.03 18.24
N ASP A 57 -7.12 -16.62 19.46
CA ASP A 57 -8.09 -16.30 20.52
C ASP A 57 -9.09 -15.20 20.09
N GLU A 58 -8.62 -14.23 19.32
CA GLU A 58 -9.42 -13.13 18.78
C GLU A 58 -10.54 -13.58 17.83
N LEU A 59 -10.47 -14.81 17.33
CA LEU A 59 -11.49 -15.40 16.46
C LEU A 59 -12.57 -16.17 17.21
N LYS A 60 -12.40 -16.40 18.52
CA LYS A 60 -13.39 -17.11 19.36
C LYS A 60 -14.79 -16.48 19.34
N PRO A 61 -14.96 -15.14 19.38
CA PRO A 61 -16.30 -14.53 19.30
C PRO A 61 -17.06 -14.86 18.01
N PHE A 62 -16.35 -15.34 16.99
CA PHE A 62 -16.91 -15.70 15.68
C PHE A 62 -16.96 -17.23 15.46
N ASP A 63 -16.56 -18.04 16.45
CA ASP A 63 -16.40 -19.51 16.35
C ASP A 63 -15.49 -19.95 15.17
N MET A 64 -14.49 -19.12 14.87
CA MET A 64 -13.56 -19.31 13.75
C MET A 64 -12.16 -19.76 14.19
N GLU A 65 -11.89 -19.90 15.49
CA GLU A 65 -10.57 -20.29 16.01
C GLU A 65 -10.21 -21.75 15.71
N LYS A 66 -11.23 -22.61 15.51
CA LYS A 66 -11.05 -24.03 15.16
C LYS A 66 -11.00 -24.27 13.65
N SER A 67 -11.64 -23.40 12.87
CA SER A 67 -11.72 -23.50 11.40
C SER A 67 -11.55 -22.11 10.79
N THR A 68 -10.33 -21.60 10.86
CA THR A 68 -10.03 -20.24 10.45
C THR A 68 -9.94 -20.14 8.93
N PRO A 69 -10.60 -19.15 8.30
CA PRO A 69 -10.44 -18.89 6.87
C PRO A 69 -8.96 -18.79 6.47
N LEU A 70 -8.55 -19.56 5.45
CA LEU A 70 -7.14 -19.69 5.05
C LEU A 70 -6.44 -18.35 4.83
N TRP A 71 -7.12 -17.40 4.19
CA TRP A 71 -6.56 -16.07 3.93
C TRP A 71 -6.19 -15.33 5.22
N TYR A 72 -7.10 -15.32 6.20
CA TYR A 72 -6.83 -14.73 7.51
C TYR A 72 -5.73 -15.51 8.24
N TYR A 73 -5.83 -16.84 8.23
CA TYR A 73 -4.85 -17.70 8.87
C TYR A 73 -3.42 -17.42 8.38
N ILE A 74 -3.21 -17.25 7.07
CA ILE A 74 -1.89 -16.94 6.49
C ILE A 74 -1.36 -15.59 6.99
N MET A 75 -2.22 -14.58 7.12
CA MET A 75 -1.81 -13.28 7.67
C MET A 75 -1.46 -13.40 9.16
N LYS A 76 -2.27 -14.13 9.94
CA LYS A 76 -1.98 -14.35 11.36
C LYS A 76 -0.70 -15.16 11.56
N GLU A 77 -0.46 -16.13 10.69
CA GLU A 77 0.76 -16.92 10.66
C GLU A 77 1.99 -16.04 10.39
N ALA A 78 1.90 -15.15 9.41
CA ALA A 78 2.95 -14.18 9.10
C ALA A 78 3.21 -13.22 10.29
N GLU A 79 2.16 -12.68 10.90
CA GLU A 79 2.27 -11.81 12.09
C GLU A 79 2.99 -12.52 13.24
N VAL A 80 2.55 -13.72 13.59
CA VAL A 80 2.99 -14.44 14.79
C VAL A 80 4.37 -15.07 14.62
N MET A 81 4.69 -15.59 13.43
CA MET A 81 5.93 -16.36 13.20
C MET A 81 7.04 -15.51 12.59
N GLU A 82 6.68 -14.53 11.76
CA GLU A 82 7.62 -13.76 10.93
C GLU A 82 7.51 -12.25 11.18
N LYS A 83 6.80 -11.83 12.24
CA LYS A 83 6.55 -10.42 12.59
C LYS A 83 5.91 -9.61 11.45
N GLY A 84 5.16 -10.29 10.57
CA GLY A 84 4.54 -9.71 9.39
C GLY A 84 5.51 -9.37 8.25
N LEU A 85 6.81 -9.69 8.38
CA LEU A 85 7.81 -9.35 7.36
C LEU A 85 7.85 -10.37 6.21
N ARG A 86 7.42 -11.60 6.48
CA ARG A 86 7.41 -12.72 5.52
C ARG A 86 6.18 -13.59 5.74
N LEU A 87 5.84 -14.39 4.74
CA LEU A 87 4.84 -15.43 4.90
C LEU A 87 5.37 -16.52 5.82
N GLY A 88 4.47 -17.04 6.67
CA GLY A 88 4.77 -18.19 7.49
C GLY A 88 4.74 -19.50 6.69
N PRO A 89 4.90 -20.66 7.38
CA PRO A 89 5.06 -21.95 6.74
C PRO A 89 3.94 -22.37 5.77
N VAL A 90 2.66 -22.18 6.12
CA VAL A 90 1.53 -22.51 5.22
C VAL A 90 1.50 -21.55 4.05
N GLY A 91 1.52 -20.24 4.31
CA GLY A 91 1.44 -19.23 3.26
C GLY A 91 2.60 -19.30 2.27
N GLY A 92 3.82 -19.40 2.81
CA GLY A 92 5.05 -19.48 2.02
C GLY A 92 5.11 -20.76 1.18
N ARG A 93 4.63 -21.89 1.72
CA ARG A 93 4.58 -23.14 0.96
C ARG A 93 3.59 -23.08 -0.19
N ILE A 94 2.38 -22.56 0.02
CA ILE A 94 1.39 -22.40 -1.06
C ILE A 94 1.99 -21.57 -2.20
N VAL A 95 2.55 -20.41 -1.88
CA VAL A 95 3.12 -19.51 -2.89
C VAL A 95 4.33 -20.15 -3.57
N GLY A 96 5.25 -20.73 -2.80
CA GLY A 96 6.45 -21.39 -3.32
C GLY A 96 6.14 -22.57 -4.23
N GLU A 97 5.21 -23.45 -3.85
CA GLU A 97 4.80 -24.59 -4.67
C GLU A 97 4.14 -24.16 -5.98
N VAL A 98 3.35 -23.09 -5.98
CA VAL A 98 2.79 -22.53 -7.23
C VAL A 98 3.90 -22.07 -8.17
N PHE A 99 4.85 -21.27 -7.70
CA PHE A 99 5.94 -20.79 -8.57
C PHE A 99 6.84 -21.92 -9.06
N ILE A 100 7.24 -22.84 -8.18
CA ILE A 100 8.06 -24.00 -8.55
C ILE A 100 7.31 -24.90 -9.51
N GLY A 101 6.01 -25.11 -9.27
CA GLY A 101 5.13 -25.90 -10.14
C GLY A 101 5.03 -25.30 -11.55
N LEU A 102 4.80 -23.98 -11.65
CA LEU A 102 4.75 -23.28 -12.94
C LEU A 102 6.08 -23.41 -13.69
N LEU A 103 7.22 -23.18 -13.01
CA LEU A 103 8.54 -23.27 -13.64
C LEU A 103 8.86 -24.69 -14.14
N LYS A 104 8.44 -25.73 -13.40
CA LYS A 104 8.65 -27.12 -13.81
C LYS A 104 7.70 -27.59 -14.91
N ALA A 105 6.47 -27.08 -14.92
CA ALA A 105 5.45 -27.47 -15.88
C ALA A 105 5.65 -26.81 -17.26
N ASP A 106 6.31 -25.65 -17.30
CA ASP A 106 6.65 -24.97 -18.53
C ASP A 106 7.96 -25.53 -19.12
N GLU A 107 7.86 -26.20 -20.27
CA GLU A 107 8.99 -26.76 -21.02
C GLU A 107 9.93 -25.67 -21.55
N THR A 108 9.41 -24.46 -21.79
CA THR A 108 10.17 -23.31 -22.28
C THR A 108 10.81 -22.49 -21.17
N SER A 109 10.51 -22.81 -19.91
CA SER A 109 11.11 -22.13 -18.78
C SER A 109 12.63 -22.30 -18.79
N TYR A 110 13.36 -21.30 -18.29
CA TYR A 110 14.81 -21.44 -18.14
C TYR A 110 15.20 -22.64 -17.26
N LEU A 111 14.37 -22.99 -16.28
CA LEU A 111 14.60 -24.14 -15.41
C LEU A 111 14.57 -25.47 -16.19
N SER A 112 13.66 -25.59 -17.17
CA SER A 112 13.48 -26.78 -18.00
C SER A 112 14.40 -26.79 -19.23
N ALA A 113 14.36 -25.73 -20.05
CA ALA A 113 15.05 -25.66 -21.33
C ALA A 113 16.57 -25.41 -21.20
N GLN A 114 17.00 -24.65 -20.19
CA GLN A 114 18.42 -24.32 -19.99
C GLN A 114 18.81 -24.33 -18.50
N PRO A 115 18.91 -25.51 -17.85
CA PRO A 115 19.09 -25.60 -16.38
C PRO A 115 20.36 -24.95 -15.82
N ARG A 116 21.37 -24.70 -16.67
CA ARG A 116 22.63 -24.03 -16.31
C ARG A 116 22.68 -22.56 -16.78
N TRP A 117 21.56 -22.03 -17.27
CA TRP A 117 21.48 -20.66 -17.73
C TRP A 117 21.85 -19.70 -16.60
N LYS A 118 22.56 -18.63 -16.98
CA LYS A 118 22.87 -17.49 -16.12
C LYS A 118 22.52 -16.21 -16.88
N PRO A 119 22.09 -15.15 -16.18
CA PRO A 119 21.87 -13.84 -16.82
C PRO A 119 23.12 -13.37 -17.55
N VAL A 120 22.95 -12.95 -18.80
CA VAL A 120 24.02 -12.40 -19.66
C VAL A 120 24.10 -10.88 -19.61
N LEU A 121 23.15 -10.26 -18.92
CA LEU A 121 23.08 -8.80 -18.78
C LEU A 121 24.23 -8.28 -17.90
N PRO A 122 24.62 -7.01 -18.07
CA PRO A 122 25.61 -6.39 -17.20
C PRO A 122 25.18 -6.47 -15.74
N SER A 123 26.11 -6.84 -14.88
CA SER A 123 25.93 -6.83 -13.43
C SER A 123 27.07 -6.09 -12.74
N ALA A 124 26.77 -5.49 -11.58
CA ALA A 124 27.79 -4.83 -10.77
C ALA A 124 28.86 -5.82 -10.27
N SER A 125 28.47 -7.06 -9.99
CA SER A 125 29.37 -8.14 -9.57
C SER A 125 29.40 -9.25 -10.62
N ARG A 126 30.58 -9.59 -11.14
CA ARG A 126 30.71 -10.60 -12.20
C ARG A 126 30.10 -11.94 -11.77
N GLY A 127 29.13 -12.43 -12.54
CA GLY A 127 28.49 -13.72 -12.33
C GLY A 127 27.40 -13.75 -11.26
N ASP A 128 27.11 -12.60 -10.64
CA ASP A 128 25.98 -12.39 -9.74
C ASP A 128 25.11 -11.26 -10.31
N PHE A 129 23.89 -11.60 -10.73
CA PHE A 129 22.94 -10.68 -11.33
C PHE A 129 21.72 -10.54 -10.42
N ARG A 130 21.45 -9.31 -10.00
CA ARG A 130 20.41 -8.96 -9.03
C ARG A 130 19.35 -8.09 -9.67
N ILE A 131 18.21 -7.96 -9.00
CA ILE A 131 17.11 -7.10 -9.49
C ILE A 131 17.56 -5.65 -9.66
N THR A 132 18.50 -5.16 -8.84
CA THR A 132 19.09 -3.83 -8.98
C THR A 132 19.85 -3.67 -10.29
N ASP A 133 20.57 -4.70 -10.75
CA ASP A 133 21.27 -4.67 -12.03
C ASP A 133 20.27 -4.58 -13.20
N LEU A 134 19.15 -5.30 -13.10
CA LEU A 134 18.06 -5.20 -14.08
C LEU A 134 17.48 -3.78 -14.15
N LEU A 135 17.22 -3.17 -12.99
CA LEU A 135 16.67 -1.81 -12.92
C LEU A 135 17.66 -0.77 -13.45
N THR A 136 18.95 -0.92 -13.13
CA THR A 136 20.01 -0.06 -13.65
C THR A 136 20.14 -0.22 -15.17
N PHE A 137 20.15 -1.46 -15.66
CA PHE A 137 20.16 -1.75 -17.10
C PHE A 137 18.94 -1.15 -17.83
N ALA A 138 17.76 -1.20 -17.21
CA ALA A 138 16.53 -0.61 -17.74
C ALA A 138 16.49 0.93 -17.64
N GLY A 139 17.47 1.57 -16.99
CA GLY A 139 17.54 3.02 -16.84
C GLY A 139 16.50 3.62 -15.88
N VAL A 140 15.88 2.80 -15.03
CA VAL A 140 14.82 3.22 -14.10
C VAL A 140 15.32 3.51 -12.68
N VAL A 141 16.63 3.40 -12.45
CA VAL A 141 17.26 3.81 -11.19
C VAL A 141 17.73 5.25 -11.35
N PRO A 142 17.10 6.23 -10.67
CA PRO A 142 17.61 7.60 -10.65
C PRO A 142 19.03 7.61 -10.09
N PRO A 143 19.94 8.44 -10.62
CA PRO A 143 21.23 8.65 -9.97
C PRO A 143 20.95 9.16 -8.56
N LEU A 144 21.53 8.52 -7.53
CA LEU A 144 21.42 8.96 -6.13
C LEU A 144 21.91 10.42 -5.91
N ASN A 145 22.56 10.99 -6.92
CA ASN A 145 23.19 12.31 -6.93
C ASN A 145 22.60 13.23 -8.00
N ALA A 146 21.51 12.84 -8.68
CA ALA A 146 20.78 13.78 -9.50
C ALA A 146 20.14 14.77 -8.54
N ALA A 147 20.78 15.94 -8.37
CA ALA A 147 20.17 17.07 -7.72
C ALA A 147 18.73 17.16 -8.24
N VAL A 148 17.75 17.01 -7.35
CA VAL A 148 16.37 17.32 -7.65
C VAL A 148 16.41 18.79 -8.08
N ALA A 149 16.38 19.03 -9.39
CA ALA A 149 16.15 20.35 -9.90
C ALA A 149 14.82 20.80 -9.27
N PRO A 150 14.77 21.98 -8.63
CA PRO A 150 13.54 22.46 -8.03
C PRO A 150 12.44 22.44 -9.12
N PRO A 151 11.21 22.05 -8.77
CA PRO A 151 10.12 21.98 -9.73
C PRO A 151 10.01 23.32 -10.46
N THR A 152 10.08 23.27 -11.79
CA THR A 152 10.04 24.44 -12.68
C THR A 152 8.70 25.19 -12.65
N ASP A 153 7.72 24.68 -11.89
CA ASP A 153 6.41 25.29 -11.66
C ASP A 153 6.28 25.97 -10.30
N ALA A 154 7.41 26.32 -9.64
CA ALA A 154 7.37 27.25 -8.53
C ALA A 154 6.86 28.61 -9.06
N VAL A 155 5.57 28.85 -8.88
CA VAL A 155 4.94 30.18 -8.98
C VAL A 155 5.84 31.15 -8.23
N PRO A 156 6.32 32.25 -8.84
CA PRO A 156 7.20 33.17 -8.16
C PRO A 156 6.50 33.69 -6.91
N SER A 157 7.08 33.37 -5.75
CA SER A 157 6.67 33.93 -4.47
C SER A 157 6.73 35.45 -4.58
N SER A 158 5.57 36.11 -4.44
CA SER A 158 5.48 37.57 -4.40
C SER A 158 6.07 38.08 -3.09
N THR A 159 7.38 38.07 -2.98
CA THR A 159 8.11 38.73 -1.89
C THR A 159 9.50 39.08 -2.40
N ASP A 160 9.56 40.02 -3.33
CA ASP A 160 10.73 40.88 -3.53
C ASP A 160 10.26 42.08 -4.36
N VAL A 161 9.83 43.12 -3.65
CA VAL A 161 9.55 44.43 -4.24
C VAL A 161 10.90 45.13 -4.41
N ALA A 162 11.21 45.53 -5.64
CA ALA A 162 12.41 46.30 -5.99
C ALA A 162 12.49 47.63 -5.20
N PRO A 163 13.70 48.22 -5.03
CA PRO A 163 13.93 49.28 -4.06
C PRO A 163 13.59 50.69 -4.56
N LEU A 164 13.17 51.51 -3.58
CA LEU A 164 13.36 52.96 -3.39
C LEU A 164 13.10 53.93 -4.56
N LEU A 165 12.06 54.77 -4.39
CA LEU A 165 12.12 56.20 -4.67
C LEU A 165 11.30 56.99 -3.64
N ASP A 166 12.03 57.78 -2.85
CA ASP A 166 11.78 59.08 -2.22
C ASP A 166 10.48 59.41 -1.45
N GLU A 167 10.71 59.83 -0.21
CA GLU A 167 9.74 60.45 0.69
C GLU A 167 9.23 61.79 0.16
N VAL A 168 7.90 61.91 0.10
CA VAL A 168 7.20 63.20 0.07
C VAL A 168 5.95 63.07 0.96
N GLU A 169 6.04 63.53 2.20
CA GLU A 169 4.85 64.04 2.92
C GLU A 169 4.33 65.28 2.16
N PRO A 170 3.00 65.54 2.06
CA PRO A 170 2.23 65.91 3.26
C PRO A 170 0.69 65.72 3.27
N SER A 171 0.16 65.90 4.48
CA SER A 171 -1.02 66.72 4.85
C SER A 171 -2.36 66.02 5.17
N PRO A 172 -3.10 66.50 6.21
CA PRO A 172 -4.17 65.75 6.87
C PRO A 172 -5.55 66.28 6.51
N THR A 173 -6.43 65.46 5.95
CA THR A 173 -7.89 65.70 6.02
C THR A 173 -8.66 64.41 5.76
N ASP A 174 -9.79 64.29 6.45
CA ASP A 174 -10.87 63.30 6.30
C ASP A 174 -10.80 62.04 7.16
N VAL A 175 -10.90 62.32 8.48
CA VAL A 175 -11.58 61.46 9.44
C VAL A 175 -13.06 61.32 9.04
N VAL A 176 -13.53 60.10 8.81
CA VAL A 176 -14.96 59.74 8.95
C VAL A 176 -15.04 58.46 9.79
N PRO A 177 -15.75 58.47 10.94
CA PRO A 177 -15.76 57.37 11.90
C PRO A 177 -16.67 56.18 11.50
N PRO A 178 -16.48 54.99 12.11
CA PRO A 178 -17.22 53.77 11.78
C PRO A 178 -18.66 53.77 12.30
N LEU A 179 -19.55 53.09 11.56
CA LEU A 179 -20.95 52.88 11.88
C LEU A 179 -21.11 51.73 12.88
N ASP A 180 -21.47 52.05 14.12
CA ASP A 180 -22.05 51.13 15.11
C ASP A 180 -23.37 51.70 15.65
N GLU A 181 -24.26 50.78 16.06
CA GLU A 181 -25.64 50.93 16.57
C GLU A 181 -26.71 51.20 15.48
N VAL A 182 -27.83 50.46 15.40
CA VAL A 182 -28.84 50.30 16.46
C VAL A 182 -29.59 48.96 16.32
N VAL A 183 -29.67 48.24 17.44
CA VAL A 183 -30.68 47.22 17.76
C VAL A 183 -31.95 47.92 18.24
N GLN A 184 -33.14 47.54 17.76
CA GLN A 184 -34.33 47.27 18.61
C GLN A 184 -35.53 46.67 17.83
N PRO A 185 -36.42 45.90 18.51
CA PRO A 185 -37.42 45.01 17.91
C PRO A 185 -38.82 45.63 17.84
N LEU A 186 -39.73 45.01 17.08
CA LEU A 186 -41.17 45.31 17.13
C LEU A 186 -41.98 44.01 17.21
N GLN A 187 -43.07 44.15 17.97
CA GLN A 187 -44.10 43.16 18.31
C GLN A 187 -44.84 42.60 17.10
#